data_AF-A0A9E4SEL3-F1
#
_entry.id   AF-A0A9E4SEL3-F1
#
_cell.length_a   1.000
_cell.length_b   1.000
_cell.length_c   1.000
_cell.angle_alpha   90.00
_cell.angle_beta   90.00
_cell.angle_gamma   90.00
#
_symmetry.space_group_name_H-M   'P 1'
#
loop_
_entity.id
_entity.type
_entity.pdbx_description
1 polymer ?
#
loop_
_entity_poly.entity_id
_entity_poly.type
_entity_poly.pdbx_seq_one_letter_code
_entity_poly.pdbx_strand_id
1 'polypeptide(L)' 'MKRYRVVYRATESANLETARTEEVEADGWRVDTDKVVLYQSAVGADDTPVFDVPTSRVMRIQELSG' A
#
# COMPACT_ATOMS: atom_id res chain seq x y z
N MET A 1 -11.44 2.15 -9.39
CA MET A 1 -11.17 1.69 -8.01
C MET A 1 -11.10 0.19 -7.92
N LYS A 2 -10.01 -0.28 -7.33
CA LYS A 2 -9.73 -1.67 -7.00
C LYS A 2 -9.44 -1.76 -5.50
N ARG A 3 -9.59 -2.95 -4.92
CA ARG A 3 -9.21 -3.19 -3.52
C ARG A 3 -7.84 -3.85 -3.47
N TYR A 4 -6.95 -3.33 -2.65
CA TYR A 4 -5.62 -3.88 -2.45
C TYR A 4 -5.48 -4.36 -1.02
N ARG A 5 -4.97 -5.58 -0.84
CA ARG A 5 -4.52 -6.08 0.46
C ARG A 5 -3.03 -5.85 0.60
N VAL A 6 -2.63 -5.04 1.57
CA VAL A 6 -1.24 -4.73 1.89
C VAL A 6 -0.86 -5.44 3.18
N VAL A 7 0.13 -6.32 3.10
CA VAL A 7 0.74 -6.98 4.26
C VAL A 7 2.09 -6.33 4.53
N TYR A 8 2.27 -5.81 5.74
CA TYR A 8 3.46 -5.05 6.10
C TYR A 8 3.87 -5.26 7.56
N ARG A 9 5.15 -5.11 7.86
CA ARG A 9 5.68 -5.20 9.24
C ARG A 9 5.16 -4.04 10.09
N ALA A 10 4.77 -4.29 11.34
CA ALA A 10 4.34 -3.22 12.25
C ALA A 10 5.43 -2.17 12.53
N THR A 11 6.69 -2.61 12.58
CA THR A 11 7.90 -1.78 12.64
C THR A 11 8.99 -2.42 11.77
N GLU A 12 10.10 -1.72 11.49
CA GLU A 12 11.14 -2.25 10.61
C GLU A 12 11.78 -3.55 11.12
N SER A 13 11.95 -3.65 12.44
CA SER A 13 12.52 -4.80 13.13
C SER A 13 11.51 -5.93 13.38
N ALA A 14 10.25 -5.76 12.99
CA ALA A 14 9.19 -6.70 13.35
C ALA A 14 9.19 -7.94 12.43
N ASN A 15 8.90 -9.10 13.01
CA ASN A 15 8.87 -10.38 12.31
C ASN A 15 7.52 -10.61 11.61
N LEU A 16 7.47 -11.61 10.72
CA LEU A 16 6.25 -12.06 10.01
C LEU A 16 5.03 -12.25 10.92
N GLU A 17 5.23 -12.75 12.15
CA GLU A 17 4.16 -13.04 13.12
C GLU A 17 3.42 -11.79 13.61
N THR A 18 4.02 -10.62 13.45
CA THR A 18 3.47 -9.32 13.85
C THR A 18 3.09 -8.46 12.64
N ALA A 19 3.02 -9.08 11.45
CA ALA A 19 2.62 -8.38 10.25
C ALA A 19 1.19 -7.86 10.38
N ARG A 20 1.00 -6.62 9.96
CA ARG A 20 -0.31 -6.00 9.80
C ARG A 20 -0.80 -6.25 8.39
N THR A 21 -2.12 -6.39 8.27
CA THR A 21 -2.81 -6.53 6.99
C THR A 21 -3.86 -5.45 6.91
N GLU A 22 -3.84 -4.65 5.85
CA GLU A 22 -4.86 -3.65 5.58
C GLU A 22 -5.41 -3.80 4.16
N GLU A 23 -6.72 -3.59 4.04
CA GLU A 23 -7.41 -3.57 2.75
C GLU A 23 -7.77 -2.13 2.41
N VAL A 24 -7.23 -1.64 1.30
CA VAL A 24 -7.31 -0.23 0.90
C VAL A 24 -7.92 -0.14 -0.50
N GLU A 25 -8.89 0.76 -0.66
CA GLU A 25 -9.47 1.07 -1.97
C GLU A 25 -8.65 2.16 -2.67
N ALA A 26 -8.06 1.81 -3.81
CA ALA A 26 -7.18 2.69 -4.57
C ALA A 26 -7.34 2.42 -6.07
N ASP A 27 -6.91 3.36 -6.91
CA ASP A 27 -6.86 3.13 -8.36
C ASP A 27 -5.55 2.43 -8.76
N GLY A 28 -4.47 2.70 -8.04
CA GLY A 28 -3.18 2.08 -8.25
C GLY A 28 -2.26 2.15 -7.04
N TRP A 29 -1.05 1.63 -7.19
CA TRP A 29 0.03 1.82 -6.24
C TRP A 29 1.36 2.04 -6.98
N ARG A 30 2.28 2.74 -6.33
CA ARG A 30 3.64 3.00 -6.82
C ARG A 30 4.65 2.94 -5.69
N VAL A 31 5.92 2.76 -6.05
CA VAL A 31 7.04 2.95 -5.13
C VAL A 31 7.52 4.40 -5.30
N ASP A 32 7.50 5.17 -4.24
CA ASP A 32 8.06 6.52 -4.15
C ASP A 32 9.24 6.50 -3.19
N THR A 33 10.44 6.76 -3.69
CA THR A 33 11.70 6.87 -2.94
C THR A 33 11.93 5.75 -1.90
N ASP A 34 11.35 5.88 -0.70
CA ASP A 34 11.48 4.98 0.45
C ASP A 34 10.18 4.28 0.88
N LYS A 35 9.05 4.56 0.21
CA LYS A 35 7.72 4.03 0.56
C LYS A 35 6.93 3.51 -0.64
N VAL A 36 6.04 2.56 -0.35
CA VAL A 36 4.95 2.19 -1.26
C VAL A 36 3.77 3.08 -0.95
N VAL A 37 3.17 3.65 -1.99
CA VAL A 37 1.99 4.52 -1.91
C VAL A 37 0.88 3.93 -2.76
N LEU A 38 -0.28 3.71 -2.15
CA LEU A 38 -1.53 3.47 -2.86
C LEU A 38 -2.20 4.83 -3.09
N TYR A 39 -2.73 5.04 -4.29
CA TYR A 39 -3.26 6.34 -4.71
C TYR A 39 -4.61 6.23 -5.41
N GLN A 40 -5.38 7.31 -5.32
CA GLN A 40 -6.58 7.55 -6.11
C GLN A 40 -6.25 8.55 -7.22
N SER A 41 -6.62 8.21 -8.46
CA SER A 41 -6.39 9.07 -9.60
C SER A 41 -7.61 9.96 -9.81
N ALA A 42 -7.41 11.28 -9.77
CA ALA A 42 -8.42 12.25 -10.14
C ALA A 42 -8.16 12.75 -11.57
N VAL A 43 -9.21 12.82 -12.40
CA VAL A 43 -9.08 13.25 -13.79
C VAL A 43 -8.55 14.68 -13.85
N GLY A 44 -7.36 14.85 -14.43
CA GLY A 44 -6.73 16.17 -14.62
C GLY A 44 -6.05 16.74 -13.37
N ALA A 45 -5.83 15.93 -12.33
CA ALA A 45 -5.14 16.33 -11.11
C ALA A 45 -4.05 15.31 -10.74
N ASP A 46 -3.19 15.70 -9.80
CA ASP A 46 -2.19 14.81 -9.23
C ASP A 46 -2.85 13.65 -8.47
N ASP A 47 -2.21 12.48 -8.54
CA ASP A 47 -2.64 11.31 -7.79
C ASP A 47 -2.65 11.61 -6.29
N THR A 48 -3.78 11.36 -5.63
CA THR A 48 -3.94 11.58 -4.19
C THR A 48 -3.52 10.33 -3.43
N PRO A 49 -2.50 10.40 -2.55
CA PRO A 49 -2.11 9.25 -1.73
C PRO A 49 -3.21 8.93 -0.70
N VAL A 50 -3.61 7.67 -0.60
CA VAL A 50 -4.63 7.20 0.36
C VAL A 50 -4.08 6.23 1.40
N PHE A 51 -2.93 5.62 1.12
CA PHE A 51 -2.21 4.79 2.07
C PHE A 51 -0.74 4.79 1.68
N ASP A 52 0.14 4.85 2.67
CA ASP A 52 1.57 4.64 2.45
C ASP A 52 2.23 3.82 3.56
N VAL A 53 3.29 3.12 3.17
CA VAL A 53 4.08 2.28 4.07
C VAL A 53 5.52 2.23 3.58
N PRO A 54 6.53 2.32 4.46
CA PRO A 54 7.93 2.19 4.06
C PRO A 54 8.18 0.90 3.29
N THR A 55 8.91 0.97 2.19
CA THR A 55 9.23 -0.18 1.33
C THR A 55 9.98 -1.26 2.11
N SER A 56 10.80 -0.87 3.10
CA SER A 56 11.48 -1.80 4.02
C SER A 56 10.51 -2.67 4.85
N ARG A 57 9.27 -2.20 5.03
CA ARG A 57 8.23 -2.87 5.82
C ARG A 57 7.25 -3.65 4.96
N VAL A 58 7.15 -3.36 3.66
CA VAL A 58 6.22 -4.04 2.75
C VAL A 58 6.64 -5.49 2.58
N MET A 59 5.69 -6.39 2.78
CA MET A 59 5.91 -7.82 2.64
C MET A 59 5.17 -8.36 1.43
N ARG A 60 3.96 -7.87 1.19
CA ARG A 60 3.15 -8.26 0.04
C ARG A 60 2.10 -7.20 -0.26
N ILE A 61 1.85 -6.96 -1.55
CA ILE A 61 0.69 -6.22 -2.04
C ILE A 61 -0.07 -7.18 -2.95
N GLN A 62 -1.38 -7.32 -2.75
CA GLN A 62 -2.25 -8.14 -3.57
C GLN A 62 -3.42 -7.31 -4.06
N GLU A 63 -3.61 -7.23 -5.37
CA GLU A 63 -4.85 -6.74 -5.96
C GLU A 63 -5.94 -7.80 -5.72
N LEU A 64 -7.02 -7.41 -5.06
CA LEU A 64 -8.21 -8.23 -4.88
C LEU A 64 -9.19 -7.82 -5.99
N SER A 65 -9.27 -8.66 -7.02
CA SER A 65 -10.34 -8.57 -8.01
C SER A 65 -11.66 -8.96 -7.34
N GLY A 66 -12.67 -8.10 -7.46
CA GLY A 66 -14.06 -8.45 -7.14
C GLY A 66 -14.67 -9.37 -8.19
#